data_AF-A0A7R9B8G8-F1
#
_entry.id   AF-A0A7R9B8G8-F1
#
_cell.length_a   1.000
_cell.length_b   1.000
_cell.length_c   1.000
_cell.angle_alpha   90.00
_cell.angle_beta   90.00
_cell.angle_gamma   90.00
#
_symmetry.space_group_name_H-M   'P 1'
#
loop_
_entity.id
_entity.type
_entity.pdbx_description
1 polymer ?
#
loop_
_entity_poly.entity_id
_entity_poly.type
_entity_poly.pdbx_seq_one_letter_code
_entity_poly.pdbx_strand_id
1 'polypeptide(L)'
;GKVIGFFDSWPAKRKFPVDMAGFAVNIGFLLSHPHATMPYKAGYEEDQFLVSLGLKLEDIEPKGNDCTEILVWHTQTTKKPASTIRISQPTDNSLKVLLENLKYLGMAQSSTSKGAQGLLTKDGATKQL
;
A
#
# COMPACT_ATOMS: atom_id res chain seq x y z
N GLY A 1 15.47 10.96 -11.60
CA GLY A 1 14.44 12.01 -11.73
C GLY A 1 14.50 13.03 -10.60
N LYS A 2 13.49 13.90 -10.49
CA LYS A 2 13.23 14.77 -9.32
C LYS A 2 11.79 14.54 -8.83
N VAL A 3 11.56 14.61 -7.53
CA VAL A 3 10.20 14.50 -6.97
C VAL A 3 9.48 15.84 -7.09
N ILE A 4 8.33 15.85 -7.75
CA ILE A 4 7.49 17.06 -7.94
C ILE A 4 6.18 17.00 -7.14
N GLY A 5 5.89 15.86 -6.52
CA GLY A 5 4.65 15.61 -5.78
C GLY A 5 4.54 14.15 -5.37
N PHE A 6 3.43 13.83 -4.70
CA PHE A 6 3.14 12.50 -4.17
C PHE A 6 1.73 12.06 -4.58
N PHE A 7 1.55 10.76 -4.76
CA PHE A 7 0.26 10.13 -4.99
C PHE A 7 -0.26 9.54 -3.68
N ASP A 8 -1.35 10.10 -3.15
CA ASP A 8 -2.00 9.62 -1.93
C ASP A 8 -3.52 9.80 -2.03
N SER A 9 -4.28 8.77 -1.64
CA SER A 9 -5.74 8.78 -1.62
C SER A 9 -6.32 9.42 -0.35
N TRP A 10 -5.50 9.69 0.67
CA TRP A 10 -5.94 10.33 1.92
C TRP A 10 -5.42 11.76 2.06
N PRO A 11 -6.23 12.78 1.74
CA PRO A 11 -5.82 14.18 1.85
C PRO A 11 -5.82 14.64 3.32
N ALA A 12 -4.77 14.29 4.08
CA ALA A 12 -4.57 14.69 5.48
C ALA A 12 -3.73 15.98 5.64
N LYS A 13 -3.57 16.79 4.58
CA LYS A 13 -2.73 18.01 4.54
C LYS A 13 -1.27 17.79 5.01
N ARG A 14 -0.74 16.58 4.82
CA ARG A 14 0.65 16.23 5.13
C ARG A 14 1.58 16.86 4.09
N LYS A 15 2.76 17.33 4.52
CA LYS A 15 3.79 17.84 3.60
C LYS A 15 4.45 16.69 2.85
N PHE A 16 4.65 15.57 3.53
CA PHE A 16 5.21 14.32 2.99
C PHE A 16 4.25 13.15 3.25
N PRO A 17 3.29 12.90 2.32
CA PRO A 17 2.36 11.78 2.45
C PRO A 17 3.02 10.46 2.02
N VAL A 18 4.01 10.01 2.78
CA VAL A 18 4.72 8.73 2.59
C VAL A 18 4.58 7.86 3.82
N ASP A 19 4.67 6.55 3.62
CA ASP A 19 4.72 5.55 4.69
C ASP A 19 6.14 5.41 5.24
N MET A 20 6.28 4.96 6.50
CA MET A 20 7.57 4.73 7.15
C MET A 20 8.51 3.81 6.35
N ALA A 21 7.96 2.81 5.66
CA ALA A 21 8.76 1.88 4.85
C ALA A 21 9.15 2.46 3.48
N GLY A 22 8.64 3.64 3.12
CA GLY A 22 8.81 4.26 1.82
C GLY A 22 10.05 5.16 1.66
N PHE A 23 10.83 5.37 2.73
CA PHE A 23 12.01 6.22 2.68
C PHE A 23 13.19 5.66 3.49
N ALA A 24 14.37 6.20 3.21
CA ALA A 24 15.59 5.98 3.99
C ALA A 24 16.32 7.30 4.16
N VAL A 25 17.04 7.46 5.27
CA VAL A 25 17.79 8.67 5.60
C VAL A 25 19.28 8.34 5.75
N ASN A 26 20.13 9.15 5.14
CA ASN A 26 21.57 9.04 5.33
C ASN A 26 21.95 9.36 6.79
N ILE A 27 22.79 8.53 7.42
CA ILE A 27 23.18 8.70 8.83
C ILE A 27 23.87 10.05 9.07
N GLY A 28 24.78 10.47 8.19
CA GLY A 28 25.46 11.77 8.31
C GLY A 28 24.49 12.95 8.26
N PHE A 29 23.47 12.87 7.39
CA PHE A 29 22.40 13.86 7.31
C PHE A 29 21.52 13.86 8.57
N LEU A 30 21.22 12.69 9.13
CA LEU A 30 20.48 12.61 10.39
C LEU A 30 21.28 13.23 11.54
N LEU A 31 22.58 12.93 11.65
CA LEU A 31 23.46 13.47 12.68
C LEU A 31 23.66 14.99 12.57
N SER A 32 23.58 15.57 11.37
CA SER A 32 23.64 17.03 11.19
C SER A 32 22.36 17.74 11.66
N HIS A 33 21.28 17.01 11.94
CA HIS A 33 20.00 17.53 12.43
C HIS A 33 19.71 17.00 13.85
N PRO A 34 20.46 17.45 14.88
CA PRO A 34 20.36 16.91 16.24
C PRO A 34 19.00 17.15 16.91
N HIS A 35 18.17 18.02 16.34
CA HIS A 35 16.82 18.32 16.80
C HIS A 35 15.73 17.55 16.03
N ALA A 36 16.11 16.63 15.13
CA ALA A 36 15.16 15.77 14.46
C ALA A 36 14.45 14.87 15.50
N THR A 37 13.13 14.83 15.45
CA THR A 37 12.32 14.06 16.40
C THR A 37 11.26 13.27 15.66
N MET A 38 10.88 12.13 16.25
CA MET A 38 9.75 11.32 15.78
C MET A 38 8.63 11.42 16.81
N PRO A 39 7.75 12.43 16.72
CA PRO A 39 6.68 12.63 17.69
C PRO A 39 5.60 11.55 17.50
N TYR A 40 5.12 10.99 18.61
CA TYR A 40 4.03 10.02 18.60
C TYR A 40 2.69 10.73 18.34
N LYS A 41 2.36 10.88 17.05
CA LYS A 41 1.12 11.51 16.57
C LYS A 41 0.57 10.70 15.41
N ALA A 42 -0.50 9.95 15.67
CA ALA A 42 -1.11 9.05 14.69
C ALA A 42 -1.30 9.71 13.31
N GLY A 43 -0.70 9.10 12.28
CA GLY A 43 -0.76 9.54 10.88
C GLY A 43 0.10 10.76 10.53
N TYR A 44 0.85 11.32 11.47
CA TYR A 44 1.74 12.47 11.26
C TYR A 44 3.18 12.21 11.72
N GLU A 45 3.50 10.99 12.17
CA GLU A 45 4.83 10.69 12.70
C GLU A 45 5.89 10.89 11.62
N GLU A 46 5.66 10.30 10.44
CA GLU A 46 6.55 10.39 9.28
C GLU A 46 6.68 11.83 8.79
N ASP A 47 5.53 12.51 8.65
CA ASP A 47 5.48 13.89 8.17
C ASP A 47 6.26 14.83 9.10
N GLN A 48 6.05 14.73 10.42
CA GLN A 48 6.75 15.57 11.39
C GLN A 48 8.23 15.22 11.49
N PHE A 49 8.59 13.95 11.36
CA PHE A 49 10.00 13.53 11.31
C PHE A 49 10.71 14.16 10.11
N LEU A 50 10.17 14.01 8.90
CA LEU A 50 10.77 14.57 7.68
C LEU A 50 10.77 16.11 7.68
N VAL A 51 9.75 16.75 8.27
CA VAL A 51 9.74 18.20 8.49
C VAL A 51 10.83 18.63 9.48
N SER A 52 11.05 17.87 10.56
CA SER A 52 12.08 18.17 11.57
C SER A 52 13.51 18.07 11.02
N LEU A 53 13.71 17.26 9.97
CA LEU A 53 14.95 17.16 9.21
C LEU A 53 15.18 18.35 8.25
N GLY A 54 14.26 19.31 8.17
CA GLY A 54 14.37 20.44 7.24
C GLY A 54 14.29 20.03 5.77
N LEU A 55 13.79 18.82 5.48
CA LEU A 55 13.78 18.24 4.14
C LEU A 55 12.97 19.10 3.16
N LYS A 56 13.49 19.27 1.94
CA LYS A 56 12.76 19.82 0.79
C LYS A 56 12.54 18.75 -0.25
N LEU A 57 11.54 18.94 -1.12
CA LEU A 57 11.23 18.03 -2.23
C LEU A 57 12.42 17.81 -3.17
N GLU A 58 13.24 18.85 -3.36
CA GLU A 58 14.43 18.81 -4.21
C GLU A 58 15.58 17.96 -3.64
N ASP A 59 15.58 17.73 -2.32
CA ASP A 59 16.59 16.92 -1.63
C ASP A 59 16.26 15.41 -1.73
N ILE A 60 15.05 15.06 -2.18
CA ILE A 60 14.59 13.67 -2.25
C ILE A 60 15.18 12.97 -3.47
N GLU A 61 15.86 11.87 -3.24
CA GLU A 61 16.37 10.99 -4.29
C GLU A 61 15.33 9.90 -4.65
N PRO A 62 14.70 9.93 -5.84
CA PRO A 62 13.79 8.87 -6.24
C PRO A 62 14.55 7.56 -6.50
N LYS A 63 14.07 6.45 -5.91
CA LYS A 63 14.57 5.08 -6.11
C LYS A 63 13.46 4.19 -6.69
N GLY A 64 13.73 2.90 -6.92
CA GLY A 64 12.76 1.98 -7.52
C GLY A 64 12.42 2.36 -8.96
N ASN A 65 13.46 2.56 -9.77
CA ASN A 65 13.35 2.96 -11.18
C ASN A 65 12.47 4.22 -11.37
N ASP A 66 12.89 5.34 -10.79
CA ASP A 66 12.13 6.60 -10.76
C ASP A 66 10.69 6.45 -10.21
N CYS A 67 10.55 5.69 -9.11
CA CYS A 67 9.27 5.42 -8.43
C CYS A 67 8.24 4.66 -9.29
N THR A 68 8.69 3.88 -10.27
CA THR A 68 7.80 3.05 -11.12
C THR A 68 7.68 1.60 -10.64
N GLU A 69 8.58 1.15 -9.76
CA GLU A 69 8.60 -0.21 -9.22
C GLU A 69 8.16 -0.24 -7.75
N ILE A 70 7.35 -1.25 -7.38
CA ILE A 70 6.97 -1.52 -5.99
C ILE A 70 7.88 -2.60 -5.43
N LEU A 71 8.77 -2.21 -4.51
CA LEU A 71 9.77 -3.10 -3.89
C LEU A 71 9.47 -3.43 -2.41
N VAL A 72 8.43 -2.82 -1.84
CA VAL A 72 8.03 -2.99 -0.43
C VAL A 72 6.51 -3.04 -0.32
N TRP A 73 6.00 -3.85 0.61
CA TRP A 73 4.57 -4.01 0.88
C TRP A 73 4.26 -3.79 2.35
N HIS A 74 3.33 -2.89 2.64
CA HIS A 74 2.83 -2.63 3.99
C HIS A 74 1.81 -3.71 4.41
N THR A 75 2.30 -4.92 4.67
CA THR A 75 1.46 -6.05 5.08
C THR A 75 1.12 -6.00 6.56
N GLN A 76 -0.07 -6.49 6.92
CA GLN A 76 -0.50 -6.62 8.31
C GLN A 76 -0.86 -8.07 8.59
N THR A 77 -0.27 -8.64 9.64
CA THR A 77 -0.74 -9.92 10.16
C THR A 77 -2.08 -9.72 10.84
N THR A 78 -3.13 -10.36 10.33
CA THR A 78 -4.44 -10.32 10.96
C THR A 78 -4.71 -11.67 11.64
N LYS A 79 -5.37 -11.65 12.81
CA LYS A 79 -5.90 -12.88 13.44
C LYS A 79 -7.10 -13.45 12.68
N LYS A 80 -7.69 -12.66 11.77
CA LYS A 80 -8.82 -13.08 10.98
C LYS A 80 -8.30 -13.99 9.85
N PRO A 81 -8.93 -15.13 9.61
CA PRO A 81 -8.55 -15.96 8.47
C PRO A 81 -8.69 -15.15 7.18
N ALA A 82 -7.85 -15.46 6.19
CA ALA A 82 -7.92 -14.87 4.86
C ALA A 82 -9.38 -14.89 4.36
N SER A 83 -9.82 -13.77 3.80
CA SER A 83 -11.21 -13.60 3.39
C SER A 83 -11.60 -14.70 2.40
N THR A 84 -12.73 -15.35 2.66
CA THR A 84 -13.29 -16.31 1.71
C THR A 84 -14.13 -15.57 0.70
N ILE A 85 -13.86 -15.76 -0.58
CA ILE A 85 -14.67 -15.31 -1.71
C ILE A 85 -15.61 -16.45 -2.08
N ARG A 86 -16.91 -16.17 -2.08
CA ARG A 86 -17.91 -17.11 -2.55
C ARG A 86 -18.04 -17.01 -4.07
N ILE A 87 -17.81 -18.14 -4.74
CA ILE A 87 -17.92 -18.28 -6.19
C ILE A 87 -18.88 -19.41 -6.48
N SER A 88 -20.04 -19.05 -7.00
CA SER A 88 -21.20 -19.93 -7.19
C SER A 88 -21.04 -20.79 -8.44
N GLN A 89 -20.27 -20.32 -9.43
CA GLN A 89 -20.07 -20.97 -10.72
C GLN A 89 -18.56 -21.10 -11.04
N PRO A 90 -18.12 -22.25 -11.59
CA PRO A 90 -16.76 -22.41 -12.05
C PRO A 90 -16.41 -21.34 -13.10
N THR A 91 -15.31 -20.62 -12.89
CA THR A 91 -14.76 -19.70 -13.89
C THR A 91 -13.66 -20.42 -14.66
N ASP A 92 -13.82 -20.61 -15.97
CA ASP A 92 -12.77 -21.16 -16.86
C ASP A 92 -12.05 -20.04 -17.64
N ASN A 93 -11.91 -18.88 -17.01
CA ASN A 93 -11.25 -17.71 -17.58
C ASN A 93 -10.09 -17.26 -16.67
N SER A 94 -9.53 -16.07 -16.95
CA SER A 94 -8.43 -15.48 -16.20
C SER A 94 -8.68 -15.36 -14.69
N LEU A 95 -9.94 -15.37 -14.23
CA LEU A 95 -10.27 -15.35 -12.80
C LEU A 95 -9.81 -16.62 -12.09
N LYS A 96 -9.80 -17.78 -12.74
CA LYS A 96 -9.32 -19.02 -12.12
C LYS A 96 -7.88 -18.91 -11.66
N VAL A 97 -7.01 -18.46 -12.58
CA VAL A 97 -5.58 -18.25 -12.33
C VAL A 97 -5.37 -17.21 -11.24
N LEU A 98 -6.14 -16.12 -11.27
CA LEU A 98 -6.10 -15.10 -10.23
C LEU A 98 -6.48 -15.67 -8.85
N LEU A 99 -7.57 -16.44 -8.76
CA LEU A 99 -8.05 -17.03 -7.50
C LEU A 99 -7.08 -18.07 -6.94
N GLU A 100 -6.44 -18.86 -7.80
CA GLU A 100 -5.39 -19.80 -7.42
C GLU A 100 -4.16 -19.06 -6.86
N ASN A 101 -3.74 -17.96 -7.52
CA ASN A 101 -2.65 -17.13 -7.03
C ASN A 101 -2.98 -16.44 -5.69
N LEU A 102 -4.20 -15.91 -5.53
CA LEU A 102 -4.65 -15.32 -4.26
C LEU A 102 -4.64 -16.35 -3.12
N LYS A 103 -5.02 -17.60 -3.41
CA LYS A 103 -4.97 -18.71 -2.47
C LYS A 103 -3.53 -19.10 -2.13
N TYR A 104 -2.65 -19.20 -3.14
CA TYR A 104 -1.24 -19.54 -2.97
C TYR A 104 -0.50 -18.51 -2.10
N LEU A 105 -0.77 -17.23 -2.33
CA LEU A 105 -0.17 -16.13 -1.57
C LEU A 105 -0.80 -15.93 -0.18
N GLY A 106 -1.80 -16.74 0.18
CA GLY A 106 -2.49 -16.64 1.47
C GLY A 106 -3.34 -15.38 1.64
N MET A 107 -3.64 -14.66 0.55
CA MET A 107 -4.38 -13.40 0.58
C MET A 107 -5.91 -13.61 0.67
N ALA A 108 -6.43 -14.63 -0.01
CA ALA A 108 -7.86 -14.97 0.02
C ALA A 108 -8.09 -16.47 -0.25
N GLN A 109 -9.20 -17.01 0.25
CA GLN A 109 -9.67 -18.37 -0.09
C GLN A 109 -10.88 -18.27 -1.03
N SER A 110 -11.11 -19.30 -1.85
CA SER A 110 -12.36 -19.44 -2.61
C SER A 110 -13.21 -20.58 -2.05
N SER A 111 -14.52 -20.38 -2.00
CA SER A 111 -15.49 -21.41 -1.59
C SER A 111 -16.75 -21.31 -2.45
N THR A 112 -17.43 -22.43 -2.67
CA THR A 112 -18.72 -22.45 -3.38
C THR A 112 -19.90 -22.06 -2.49
N SER A 113 -19.73 -22.13 -1.17
CA SER A 113 -20.84 -22.04 -0.20
C SER A 113 -20.68 -20.95 0.87
N LYS A 114 -19.47 -20.42 1.09
CA LYS A 114 -19.18 -19.48 2.18
C LYS A 114 -18.36 -18.29 1.69
N GLY A 115 -18.47 -17.17 2.38
CA GLY A 115 -17.65 -15.97 2.12
C GLY A 115 -18.40 -14.80 1.49
N ALA A 116 -17.65 -13.74 1.15
CA ALA A 116 -18.17 -12.57 0.49
C ALA A 116 -18.54 -12.90 -0.97
N GLN A 117 -19.74 -12.54 -1.40
CA GLN A 117 -20.26 -12.91 -2.72
C GLN A 117 -19.49 -12.20 -3.85
N GLY A 118 -18.88 -12.99 -4.74
CA GLY A 118 -18.30 -12.48 -5.97
C GLY A 118 -19.38 -12.02 -6.95
N LEU A 119 -19.19 -10.84 -7.53
CA LEU A 119 -20.09 -10.24 -8.52
C LEU A 119 -19.32 -9.95 -9.81
N LEU A 120 -19.89 -10.32 -10.95
CA LEU A 120 -19.45 -9.93 -12.27
C LEU A 120 -20.37 -8.82 -12.79
N THR A 121 -19.82 -7.63 -12.98
CA THR A 121 -20.54 -6.53 -13.61
C THR A 121 -20.07 -6.38 -15.06
N LYS A 122 -21.00 -6.39 -16.01
CA LYS A 122 -20.75 -6.14 -17.44
C LYS A 122 -21.86 -5.23 -17.97
N ASP A 123 -21.48 -4.12 -18.59
CA ASP A 123 -22.41 -3.16 -19.20
C ASP A 123 -23.53 -2.71 -18.24
N GLY A 124 -23.18 -2.47 -16.97
CA GLY A 124 -24.13 -2.08 -15.91
C GLY A 124 -25.00 -3.22 -15.36
N ALA A 125 -25.01 -4.41 -15.98
CA ALA A 125 -25.68 -5.59 -15.45
C ALA A 125 -24.75 -6.36 -14.50
N THR A 126 -25.24 -6.73 -13.32
CA THR A 126 -24.48 -7.48 -12.32
C THR A 126 -25.02 -8.91 -12.22
N LYS A 127 -24.14 -9.91 -12.30
CA LYS A 127 -24.44 -11.33 -12.11
C LYS A 127 -23.57 -11.91 -11.01
N GLN A 128 -24.09 -12.90 -10.30
CA GLN A 128 -23.29 -13.64 -9.32
C GLN A 128 -22.24 -14.46 -10.06
N LEU A 129 -20.99 -14.37 -9.60
CA LEU A 129 -19.94 -15.32 -9.94
C LEU A 129 -20.18 -16.63 -9.20
#